data_AF-A0A376LNE1-F1
#
_entry.id   AF-A0A376LNE1-F1
#
_cell.length_a   1.000
_cell.length_b   1.000
_cell.length_c   1.000
_cell.angle_alpha   90.00
_cell.angle_beta   90.00
_cell.angle_gamma   90.00
#
_symmetry.space_group_name_H-M   'P 1'
#
loop_
_entity.id
_entity.type
_entity.pdbx_description
1 polymer ?
#
loop_
_entity_poly.entity_id
_entity_poly.type
_entity_poly.pdbx_seq_one_letter_code
_entity_poly.pdbx_strand_id
1 'polypeptide(L)' 'MDGVPVLSAQEAVNYIPDEATLCVLGAGGGILEATTLITALADKYKQTQTPRNLSIISPTGLGDRADRGI' A
#
# COMPACT_ATOMS: atom_id res chain seq x y z
N MET A 1 10.67 -3.42 27.51
CA MET A 1 10.59 -2.52 26.34
C MET A 1 9.92 -3.32 25.26
N ASP A 2 8.66 -3.03 24.98
CA ASP A 2 7.95 -3.71 23.90
C ASP A 2 8.54 -3.21 22.58
N GLY A 3 9.10 -4.13 21.79
CA GLY A 3 9.76 -3.82 20.52
C GLY A 3 8.79 -3.40 19.43
N VAL A 4 9.31 -2.96 18.29
CA VAL A 4 8.50 -2.69 17.09
C VAL A 4 8.07 -4.04 16.47
N PRO A 5 6.77 -4.27 16.22
CA PRO A 5 6.32 -5.49 15.55
C PRO A 5 6.95 -5.64 14.16
N VAL A 6 7.49 -6.82 13.87
CA VAL A 6 7.98 -7.18 12.54
C VAL A 6 7.01 -8.19 11.94
N LEU A 7 6.38 -7.82 10.82
CA LEU A 7 5.35 -8.58 10.14
C LEU A 7 5.69 -8.77 8.67
N SER A 8 5.08 -9.76 8.02
CA SER A 8 5.01 -9.80 6.57
C SER A 8 4.13 -8.67 6.03
N ALA A 9 4.29 -8.32 4.76
CA ALA A 9 3.44 -7.32 4.11
C ALA A 9 1.96 -7.76 4.08
N GLN A 10 1.70 -9.06 3.89
CA GLN A 10 0.34 -9.64 3.89
C GLN A 10 -0.34 -9.49 5.25
N GLU A 11 0.39 -9.71 6.34
CA GLU A 11 -0.12 -9.48 7.69
C GLU A 11 -0.35 -8.00 7.97
N ALA A 12 0.57 -7.13 7.53
CA ALA A 12 0.47 -5.69 7.77
C ALA A 12 -0.77 -5.08 7.09
N VAL A 13 -1.06 -5.44 5.83
CA VAL A 13 -2.23 -4.89 5.10
C VAL A 13 -3.58 -5.41 5.62
N ASN A 14 -3.58 -6.39 6.54
CA ASN A 14 -4.80 -6.80 7.25
C ASN A 14 -5.30 -5.77 8.26
N TYR A 15 -4.45 -4.84 8.67
CA TYR A 15 -4.83 -3.75 9.58
C TYR A 15 -5.49 -2.56 8.87
N ILE A 16 -5.57 -2.55 7.53
CA ILE A 16 -6.21 -1.47 6.77
C ILE A 16 -7.71 -1.77 6.64
N PRO A 17 -8.60 -0.98 7.25
CA PRO A 17 -10.06 -1.20 7.17
C PRO A 17 -10.66 -0.64 5.87
N ASP A 18 -11.92 -1.00 5.60
CA ASP A 18 -12.76 -0.30 4.61
C ASP A 18 -12.79 1.21 4.93
N GLU A 19 -12.91 2.04 3.89
CA GLU A 19 -13.04 3.51 3.98
C GLU A 19 -11.83 4.26 4.58
N ALA A 20 -10.71 3.57 4.83
CA ALA A 20 -9.50 4.23 5.31
C ALA A 20 -8.96 5.27 4.31
N THR A 21 -8.40 6.37 4.84
CA THR A 21 -7.57 7.29 4.07
C THR A 21 -6.11 6.87 4.16
N LEU A 22 -5.55 6.39 3.07
CA LEU A 22 -4.18 5.88 2.98
C LEU A 22 -3.27 6.90 2.30
N CYS A 23 -2.22 7.33 3.02
CA CYS A 23 -1.15 8.13 2.45
C CYS A 23 -0.02 7.20 1.96
N VAL A 24 0.42 7.37 0.72
CA VAL A 24 1.52 6.59 0.15
C VAL A 24 2.70 7.52 -0.16
N LEU A 25 3.82 7.25 0.51
CA LEU A 25 5.09 7.92 0.23
C LEU A 25 5.76 7.27 -0.99
N GLY A 26 6.32 8.09 -1.85
CA GLY A 26 7.20 7.65 -2.93
C GLY A 26 7.25 8.65 -4.07
N ALA A 27 8.12 8.42 -5.04
CA ALA A 27 8.17 9.16 -6.29
C ALA A 27 8.46 8.22 -7.46
N GLY A 28 8.36 8.74 -8.69
CA GLY A 28 8.53 7.95 -9.91
C GLY A 28 9.85 7.15 -9.97
N GLY A 29 9.80 5.98 -10.58
CA GLY A 29 10.93 5.06 -10.68
C GLY A 29 11.23 4.29 -9.39
N GLY A 30 10.27 4.19 -8.47
CA GLY A 30 10.40 3.43 -7.21
C GLY A 30 11.16 4.15 -6.10
N ILE A 31 11.35 5.47 -6.20
CA ILE A 31 12.06 6.25 -5.18
C ILE A 31 11.24 6.26 -3.89
N LEU A 32 11.80 5.70 -2.81
CA LEU A 32 11.15 5.57 -1.50
C LEU A 32 9.77 4.88 -1.55
N GLU A 33 9.53 4.06 -2.57
CA GLU A 33 8.28 3.34 -2.72
C GLU A 33 8.26 2.11 -1.81
N ALA A 34 7.22 1.98 -0.97
CA ALA A 34 6.98 0.78 -0.19
C ALA A 34 6.33 -0.33 -1.05
N THR A 35 7.00 -0.72 -2.15
CA THR A 35 6.44 -1.60 -3.19
C THR A 35 5.85 -2.90 -2.64
N THR A 36 6.48 -3.51 -1.64
CA THR A 36 6.00 -4.77 -1.04
C THR A 36 4.63 -4.62 -0.34
N LEU A 37 4.36 -3.48 0.30
CA LEU A 37 3.06 -3.17 0.90
C LEU A 37 2.00 -2.85 -0.16
N ILE A 38 2.37 -2.09 -1.19
CA ILE A 38 1.47 -1.76 -2.31
C ILE A 38 1.01 -3.04 -3.02
N THR A 39 1.95 -3.93 -3.35
CA THR A 39 1.64 -5.22 -3.97
C THR A 39 0.77 -6.10 -3.07
N ALA A 40 1.09 -6.19 -1.77
CA ALA A 40 0.29 -6.98 -0.83
C ALA A 40 -1.15 -6.47 -0.71
N LEU A 41 -1.37 -5.15 -0.66
CA LEU A 41 -2.71 -4.57 -0.62
C LEU A 41 -3.48 -4.84 -1.91
N ALA A 42 -2.82 -4.67 -3.07
CA ALA A 42 -3.43 -4.97 -4.36
C ALA A 42 -3.82 -6.44 -4.50
N ASP A 43 -2.97 -7.37 -4.06
CA ASP A 43 -3.25 -8.81 -4.11
C ASP A 43 -4.37 -9.20 -3.14
N LYS A 44 -4.37 -8.65 -1.92
CA LYS A 44 -5.45 -8.84 -0.95
C LYS A 44 -6.80 -8.42 -1.55
N TYR A 45 -6.87 -7.24 -2.18
CA TYR A 45 -8.09 -6.77 -2.81
C TYR A 45 -8.53 -7.68 -3.96
N LYS A 46 -7.62 -8.07 -4.86
CA LYS A 46 -7.94 -9.00 -5.96
C LYS A 46 -8.56 -10.31 -5.46
N GLN A 47 -8.01 -10.85 -4.37
CA GLN A 47 -8.45 -12.13 -3.81
C GLN A 47 -9.74 -12.04 -3.01
N THR A 48 -9.94 -10.97 -2.25
CA THR A 48 -10.99 -10.89 -1.21
C THR A 48 -12.03 -9.82 -1.45
N GLN A 49 -11.79 -8.91 -2.41
CA GLN A 49 -12.58 -7.70 -2.66
C GLN A 49 -12.67 -6.78 -1.42
N THR A 50 -11.66 -6.81 -0.55
CA THR A 50 -11.52 -5.95 0.64
C THR A 50 -10.05 -5.54 0.87
N PRO A 51 -9.75 -4.38 1.47
CA PRO A 51 -10.69 -3.34 1.91
C PRO A 51 -11.27 -2.54 0.73
N ARG A 52 -12.42 -1.89 0.93
CA ARG A 52 -13.14 -1.12 -0.10
C ARG A 52 -13.18 0.37 0.20
N ASN A 53 -13.46 1.16 -0.83
CA ASN A 53 -13.72 2.59 -0.73
C ASN A 53 -12.58 3.40 -0.06
N LEU A 54 -11.33 2.97 -0.26
CA LEU A 54 -10.18 3.71 0.24
C LEU A 54 -10.09 5.09 -0.41
N SER A 55 -9.72 6.09 0.40
CA SER A 55 -9.26 7.39 -0.11
C SER A 55 -7.73 7.38 -0.15
N ILE A 56 -7.12 7.78 -1.27
CA ILE A 56 -5.67 7.76 -1.44
C ILE A 56 -5.12 9.20 -1.46
N ILE A 57 -4.06 9.43 -0.68
CA ILE A 57 -3.26 10.65 -0.75
C ILE A 57 -1.86 10.27 -1.23
N SER A 58 -1.46 10.81 -2.37
CA SER A 58 -0.10 10.66 -2.89
C SER A 58 0.50 12.05 -3.10
N PRO A 59 1.41 12.53 -2.21
CA PRO A 59 2.01 13.86 -2.34
C PRO A 59 2.78 14.06 -3.65
N THR A 60 3.27 12.97 -4.23
CA THR A 60 4.02 12.89 -5.48
C THR A 60 3.50 11.74 -6.32
N GLY A 61 3.68 11.78 -7.64
CA GLY A 61 3.31 10.66 -8.51
C GLY A 61 4.25 9.47 -8.34
N LEU A 62 3.70 8.27 -8.15
CA LEU A 62 4.43 7.00 -8.09
C LEU A 62 4.32 6.25 -9.43
N GLY A 63 5.11 5.18 -9.57
CA GLY A 63 5.08 4.32 -10.75
C GLY A 63 6.26 4.49 -11.69
N ASP A 64 6.21 3.78 -12.80
CA ASP A 64 7.33 3.57 -13.71
C ASP A 64 7.05 4.00 -15.16
N ARG A 65 5.89 4.64 -15.38
CA ARG A 65 5.36 4.98 -16.72
C ARG A 65 5.01 3.75 -17.56
N ALA A 66 4.89 2.58 -16.94
CA ALA A 66 4.52 1.32 -17.57
C ALA A 66 3.32 0.68 -16.85
N ASP A 67 3.53 -0.39 -16.09
CA ASP A 67 2.48 -1.22 -15.50
C ASP A 67 2.22 -0.93 -14.01
N ARG A 68 2.97 0.01 -13.41
CA ARG A 68 2.86 0.35 -11.98
C ARG A 68 2.57 1.82 -11.74
N GLY A 69 1.91 2.11 -10.62
CA GLY A 69 1.66 3.46 -10.14
C GLY A 69 0.35 3.58 -9.36
N ILE A 70 0.12 4.78 -8.82
CA ILE A 70 -1.10 5.23 -8.15
C ILE A 70 -1.32 6.70 -8.50
#